data_AF-A0A820IYX6-F1
#
_entry.id   AF-A0A820IYX6-F1
#
_cell.length_a   1.000
_cell.length_b   1.000
_cell.length_c   1.000
_cell.angle_alpha   90.00
_cell.angle_beta   90.00
_cell.angle_gamma   90.00
#
_symmetry.space_group_name_H-M   'P 1'
#
loop_
_entity.id
_entity.type
_entity.pdbx_description
1 polymer ?
#
loop_
_entity_poly.entity_id
_entity_poly.type
_entity_poly.pdbx_seq_one_letter_code
_entity_poly.pdbx_strand_id
1 'polypeptide(L)'
;MILFTLKFWLLFLSNQWVLEQRGLQIILFLNCRIVEPLLKIILYIDKWLQTCVAIERIISVRHGINFDKRKSVRIAKYVITIVIVINFAVYIPQIIKLHVFTDKTEERNWCVVTYSSFLQIYSFALIMFHYMGPLIINFISAITIIIITTRQRTACQQNRTFKEHLIAKIRQYKHLLISPV
;
A
#
# COMPACT_ATOMS: atom_id res chain seq x y z
N MET A 1 9.56 0.83 -8.77
CA MET A 1 11.01 1.13 -8.70
C MET A 1 11.37 2.47 -9.33
N ILE A 2 10.90 2.80 -10.54
CA ILE A 2 11.22 4.06 -11.25
C ILE A 2 11.03 5.33 -10.40
N LEU A 3 9.91 5.47 -9.67
CA LEU A 3 9.66 6.64 -8.81
C LEU A 3 10.58 6.73 -7.59
N PHE A 4 11.00 5.60 -7.03
CA PHE A 4 11.98 5.57 -5.94
C PHE A 4 13.37 5.94 -6.44
N THR A 5 13.74 5.46 -7.62
CA THR A 5 14.98 5.84 -8.29
C THR A 5 14.97 7.33 -8.62
N LEU A 6 13.86 7.87 -9.13
CA LEU A 6 13.68 9.31 -9.37
C LEU A 6 13.83 10.12 -8.07
N LYS A 7 13.18 9.70 -6.97
CA LYS A 7 13.31 10.34 -5.66
C LYS A 7 14.77 10.33 -5.17
N PHE A 8 15.47 9.21 -5.34
CA PHE A 8 16.88 9.09 -4.99
C PHE A 8 17.74 10.08 -5.77
N TRP A 9 17.57 10.15 -7.10
CA TRP A 9 18.30 11.11 -7.94
C TRP A 9 17.97 12.56 -7.60
N LEU A 10 16.71 12.89 -7.30
CA LEU A 10 16.29 14.24 -6.87
C LEU A 10 16.95 14.65 -5.55
N LEU A 11 17.00 13.75 -4.57
CA LEU A 11 17.66 14.00 -3.28
C LEU A 11 19.19 14.10 -3.44
N PHE A 12 19.77 13.27 -4.29
CA PHE A 12 21.19 13.30 -4.60
C PHE A 12 21.60 14.62 -5.26
N LEU A 13 20.84 15.07 -6.26
CA LEU A 13 21.06 16.36 -6.94
C LEU A 13 20.83 17.55 -6.01
N SER A 14 19.87 17.46 -5.06
CA SER A 14 19.62 18.51 -4.07
C SER A 14 20.75 18.67 -3.03
N ASN A 15 21.52 17.62 -2.77
CA ASN A 15 22.62 17.64 -1.79
C ASN A 15 23.97 18.05 -2.41
N GLN A 16 24.05 18.16 -3.74
CA GLN A 16 25.25 18.62 -4.43
C GLN A 16 25.17 20.15 -4.57
N TRP A 17 26.15 20.87 -4.01
CA TRP A 17 26.31 22.33 -4.05
C TRP A 17 26.49 22.95 -5.46
N VAL A 18 26.27 22.17 -6.51
CA VAL A 18 26.72 22.43 -7.89
C VAL A 18 25.66 23.17 -8.73
N LEU A 19 24.40 23.18 -8.31
CA LEU A 19 23.32 23.89 -9.01
C LEU A 19 23.10 25.27 -8.38
N GLU A 20 23.26 26.32 -9.18
CA GLU A 20 22.90 27.71 -8.85
C GLU A 20 21.61 27.78 -8.01
N GLN A 21 21.58 28.69 -7.02
CA GLN A 21 20.53 28.83 -6.01
C GLN A 21 19.08 28.74 -6.55
N ARG A 22 18.81 29.15 -7.81
CA ARG A 22 17.50 29.02 -8.46
C ARG A 22 17.12 27.59 -8.85
N GLY A 23 18.05 26.79 -9.37
CA GLY A 23 17.78 25.42 -9.81
C GLY A 23 17.45 24.49 -8.64
N LEU A 24 18.16 24.66 -7.53
CA LEU A 24 17.95 23.92 -6.28
C LEU A 24 16.52 24.12 -5.71
N GLN A 25 16.02 25.35 -5.72
CA GLN A 25 14.69 25.68 -5.20
C GLN A 25 13.57 25.04 -6.03
N ILE A 26 13.73 25.00 -7.36
CA ILE A 26 12.78 24.37 -8.28
C ILE A 26 12.74 22.85 -8.07
N ILE A 27 13.91 22.20 -7.95
CA ILE A 27 14.02 20.75 -7.71
C ILE A 27 13.34 20.38 -6.40
N LEU A 28 13.59 21.13 -5.34
CA LEU A 28 13.01 20.87 -4.03
C LEU A 28 11.49 21.12 -4.02
N PHE A 29 11.02 22.16 -4.71
CA PHE A 29 9.59 22.42 -4.89
C PHE A 29 8.88 21.29 -5.65
N LEU A 30 9.47 20.82 -6.75
CA LEU A 30 8.93 19.70 -7.55
C LEU A 30 8.89 18.40 -6.74
N ASN A 31 9.96 18.11 -5.98
CA ASN A 31 10.00 16.94 -5.12
C ASN A 31 8.90 16.98 -4.05
N CYS A 32 8.81 18.11 -3.35
CA CYS A 32 7.81 18.37 -2.32
C CYS A 32 6.39 18.26 -2.87
N ARG A 33 6.06 18.98 -3.94
CA ARG A 33 4.67 19.15 -4.38
C ARG A 33 4.14 18.06 -5.31
N ILE A 34 5.03 17.34 -5.99
CA ILE A 34 4.64 16.34 -6.99
C ILE A 34 5.12 14.95 -6.58
N VAL A 35 6.43 14.78 -6.42
CA VAL A 35 7.03 13.44 -6.29
C VAL A 35 6.63 12.77 -4.98
N GLU A 36 6.68 13.50 -3.86
CA GLU A 36 6.31 12.95 -2.55
C GLU A 36 4.82 12.56 -2.46
N PRO A 37 3.86 13.44 -2.81
CA PRO A 37 2.45 13.07 -2.89
C PRO A 37 2.19 11.90 -3.83
N LEU A 38 2.76 11.92 -5.03
CA LEU A 38 2.52 10.89 -6.05
C LEU A 38 3.04 9.54 -5.57
N LEU A 39 4.25 9.49 -5.00
CA LEU A 39 4.82 8.28 -4.44
C LEU A 39 3.93 7.70 -3.34
N LYS A 40 3.43 8.56 -2.43
CA LYS A 40 2.59 8.14 -1.31
C LYS A 40 1.22 7.61 -1.77
N ILE A 41 0.56 8.28 -2.72
CA ILE A 41 -0.70 7.82 -3.32
C ILE A 41 -0.51 6.47 -4.01
N ILE A 42 0.56 6.32 -4.82
CA ILE A 42 0.81 5.06 -5.53
C ILE A 42 1.05 3.91 -4.56
N LEU A 43 1.80 4.14 -3.48
CA LEU A 43 2.00 3.14 -2.43
C LEU A 43 0.69 2.73 -1.74
N TYR A 44 -0.22 3.67 -1.53
CA TYR A 44 -1.54 3.37 -0.96
C TYR A 44 -2.41 2.58 -1.92
N ILE A 45 -2.45 2.95 -3.20
CA ILE A 45 -3.16 2.20 -4.24
C ILE A 45 -2.62 0.78 -4.32
N ASP A 46 -1.30 0.60 -4.38
CA ASP A 46 -0.66 -0.72 -4.43
C ASP A 46 -1.08 -1.61 -3.25
N LYS A 47 -1.02 -1.08 -2.01
CA LYS A 47 -1.46 -1.81 -0.82
C LYS A 47 -2.93 -2.23 -0.90
N TRP A 48 -3.82 -1.32 -1.27
CA TRP A 48 -5.25 -1.62 -1.40
C TRP A 48 -5.53 -2.62 -2.51
N LEU A 49 -4.86 -2.52 -3.66
CA LEU A 49 -4.99 -3.49 -4.74
C LEU A 49 -4.50 -4.88 -4.34
N GLN A 50 -3.37 -4.98 -3.63
CA GLN A 50 -2.89 -6.26 -3.08
C GLN A 50 -3.92 -6.88 -2.14
N THR A 51 -4.57 -6.07 -1.30
CA THR A 51 -5.67 -6.53 -0.45
C THR A 51 -6.89 -7.00 -1.24
N CYS A 52 -7.30 -6.27 -2.29
CA CYS A 52 -8.38 -6.72 -3.18
C CYS A 52 -8.06 -8.06 -3.86
N VAL A 53 -6.80 -8.26 -4.29
CA VAL A 53 -6.33 -9.53 -4.85
C VAL A 53 -6.39 -10.66 -3.81
N ALA A 54 -6.05 -10.39 -2.54
CA ALA A 54 -6.18 -11.38 -1.47
C ALA A 54 -7.64 -11.81 -1.25
N ILE A 55 -8.59 -10.86 -1.31
CA ILE A 55 -10.03 -11.14 -1.22
C ILE A 55 -10.50 -11.97 -2.43
N GLU A 56 -10.10 -11.62 -3.65
CA GLU A 56 -10.44 -12.38 -4.85
C GLU A 56 -9.96 -13.84 -4.75
N ARG A 57 -8.75 -14.07 -4.21
CA ARG A 57 -8.22 -15.41 -3.95
C ARG A 57 -9.08 -16.21 -2.98
N ILE A 58 -9.64 -15.58 -1.94
CA ILE A 58 -10.59 -16.26 -1.04
C ILE A 58 -11.85 -16.64 -1.79
N ILE A 59 -12.40 -15.72 -2.59
CA ILE A 59 -13.64 -15.94 -3.35
C ILE A 59 -13.45 -17.08 -4.35
N SER A 60 -12.32 -17.11 -5.06
CA SER A 60 -12.02 -18.15 -6.05
C SER A 60 -11.84 -19.52 -5.41
N VAL A 61 -11.16 -19.62 -4.26
CA VAL A 61 -11.05 -20.87 -3.50
C VAL A 61 -12.41 -21.30 -2.94
N ARG A 62 -13.25 -20.37 -2.49
CA ARG A 62 -14.59 -20.66 -1.95
C ARG A 62 -15.56 -21.16 -3.03
N HIS A 63 -15.55 -20.56 -4.21
CA HIS A 63 -16.44 -20.96 -5.31
C HIS A 63 -15.89 -22.16 -6.10
N GLY A 64 -14.58 -22.41 -6.07
CA GLY A 64 -13.95 -23.53 -6.75
C GLY A 64 -14.32 -23.57 -8.23
N ILE A 65 -14.99 -24.64 -8.65
CA ILE A 65 -15.44 -24.84 -10.04
C ILE A 65 -16.47 -23.82 -10.52
N ASN A 66 -17.23 -23.21 -9.60
CA ASN A 66 -18.27 -22.23 -9.93
C ASN A 66 -17.73 -20.80 -10.05
N PHE A 67 -16.40 -20.63 -10.02
CA PHE A 67 -15.79 -19.30 -10.13
C PHE A 67 -15.79 -18.79 -11.57
N ASP A 68 -16.58 -17.74 -11.83
CA ASP A 68 -16.62 -17.08 -13.14
C ASP A 68 -15.51 -16.02 -13.27
N LYS A 69 -14.48 -16.38 -14.05
CA LYS A 69 -13.34 -15.51 -14.37
C LYS A 69 -13.76 -14.25 -15.14
N ARG A 70 -14.74 -14.32 -16.04
CA ARG A 70 -15.18 -13.17 -16.85
C ARG A 70 -15.88 -12.13 -15.98
N LYS A 71 -16.72 -12.60 -15.06
CA LYS A 71 -17.33 -11.74 -14.04
C LYS A 71 -16.27 -11.12 -13.12
N SER A 72 -15.27 -11.90 -12.68
CA SER A 72 -14.20 -11.39 -11.84
C SER A 72 -13.39 -10.28 -12.50
N VAL A 73 -12.97 -10.46 -13.76
CA VAL A 73 -12.23 -9.42 -14.52
C VAL A 73 -13.04 -8.14 -14.66
N ARG A 74 -14.36 -8.24 -14.87
CA ARG A 74 -15.25 -7.06 -14.94
C ARG A 74 -15.29 -6.32 -13.60
N ILE A 75 -15.45 -7.05 -12.49
CA ILE A 75 -15.44 -6.48 -11.13
C ILE A 75 -14.08 -5.85 -10.81
N ALA A 76 -12.98 -6.52 -11.16
CA ALA A 76 -11.63 -6.02 -10.94
C ALA A 76 -11.40 -4.66 -11.61
N LYS A 77 -11.90 -4.43 -12.83
CA LYS A 77 -11.81 -3.11 -13.50
C LYS A 77 -12.51 -2.01 -12.70
N TYR A 78 -13.71 -2.30 -12.15
CA TYR A 78 -14.42 -1.35 -11.29
C TYR A 78 -13.68 -1.12 -9.97
N VAL A 79 -13.20 -2.18 -9.34
CA VAL A 79 -12.43 -2.09 -8.08
C VAL A 79 -11.17 -1.25 -8.26
N ILE A 80 -10.39 -1.49 -9.32
CA ILE A 80 -9.19 -0.70 -9.63
C ILE A 80 -9.55 0.79 -9.77
N THR A 81 -10.59 1.09 -10.54
CA THR A 81 -11.03 2.48 -10.76
C THR A 81 -11.45 3.15 -9.46
N ILE A 82 -12.25 2.46 -8.63
CA ILE A 82 -12.74 2.97 -7.34
C ILE A 82 -11.59 3.19 -6.37
N VAL A 83 -10.64 2.24 -6.26
CA VAL A 83 -9.47 2.36 -5.38
C VAL A 83 -8.64 3.59 -5.76
N ILE A 84 -8.40 3.81 -7.05
CA ILE A 84 -7.67 5.00 -7.53
C ILE A 84 -8.42 6.27 -7.12
N VAL A 85 -9.71 6.38 -7.46
CA VAL A 85 -10.51 7.59 -7.19
C VAL A 85 -10.56 7.91 -5.69
N ILE A 86 -10.80 6.92 -4.83
CA ILE A 86 -10.85 7.12 -3.38
C ILE A 86 -9.50 7.60 -2.83
N ASN A 87 -8.39 6.98 -3.25
CA ASN A 87 -7.07 7.35 -2.75
C ASN A 87 -6.69 8.79 -3.14
N PHE A 88 -7.01 9.22 -4.37
CA PHE A 88 -6.82 10.61 -4.77
C PHE A 88 -7.71 11.57 -3.98
N ALA A 89 -9.01 11.26 -3.83
CA ALA A 89 -9.96 12.10 -3.11
C ALA A 89 -9.55 12.33 -1.65
N VAL A 90 -9.12 11.27 -0.98
CA VAL A 90 -8.68 11.30 0.43
C VAL A 90 -7.34 12.03 0.59
N TYR A 91 -6.48 12.05 -0.44
CA TYR A 91 -5.17 12.70 -0.36
C TYR A 91 -5.17 14.19 -0.74
N ILE A 92 -6.16 14.65 -1.52
CA ILE A 92 -6.29 16.06 -1.94
C ILE A 92 -6.16 17.08 -0.78
N PRO A 93 -6.85 16.91 0.38
CA PRO A 93 -6.73 17.86 1.49
C PRO A 93 -5.30 18.01 2.03
N GLN A 94 -4.49 16.94 1.98
CA GLN A 94 -3.09 16.99 2.40
C GLN A 94 -2.23 17.76 1.39
N ILE A 95 -2.46 17.58 0.08
CA ILE A 95 -1.70 18.28 -0.96
C ILE A 95 -1.94 19.80 -0.89
N ILE A 96 -3.19 20.23 -0.66
CA ILE A 96 -3.55 21.65 -0.63
C ILE A 96 -2.82 22.40 0.49
N LYS A 97 -2.49 21.71 1.60
CA LYS A 97 -1.86 22.29 2.79
C LYS A 97 -0.33 22.12 2.83
N LEU A 98 0.26 21.53 1.80
CA LEU A 98 1.69 21.34 1.67
C LEU A 98 2.37 22.66 1.23
N HIS A 99 3.35 23.13 2.01
CA HIS A 99 4.10 24.35 1.70
C HIS A 99 5.61 24.11 1.86
N VAL A 100 6.41 24.92 1.17
CA VAL A 100 7.87 24.92 1.33
C VAL A 100 8.23 26.05 2.29
N PHE A 101 8.93 25.72 3.37
CA PHE A 101 9.40 26.66 4.38
C PHE A 101 10.91 26.83 4.25
N THR A 102 11.40 28.07 4.21
CA THR A 102 12.84 28.37 4.19
C THR A 102 13.30 28.69 5.61
N ASP A 103 14.16 27.85 6.17
CA ASP A 103 14.83 28.13 7.42
C ASP A 103 15.93 29.16 7.17
N LYS A 104 15.74 30.37 7.71
CA LYS A 104 16.69 31.48 7.58
C LYS A 104 17.96 31.29 8.41
N THR A 105 17.94 30.37 9.37
CA THR A 105 19.05 30.10 10.30
C THR A 105 20.06 29.14 9.69
N GLU A 106 19.56 28.14 8.95
CA GLU A 106 20.40 27.15 8.27
C GLU A 106 20.50 27.35 6.76
N GLU A 107 19.87 28.39 6.21
CA GLU A 107 19.76 28.64 4.75
C GLU A 107 19.23 27.41 3.97
N ARG A 108 18.39 26.61 4.61
CA ARG A 108 17.86 25.35 4.07
C ARG A 108 16.36 25.46 3.82
N ASN A 109 15.93 24.93 2.67
CA ASN A 109 14.52 24.82 2.33
C ASN A 109 13.98 23.46 2.78
N TRP A 110 12.93 23.48 3.60
CA TRP A 110 12.23 22.30 4.09
C TRP A 110 10.85 22.21 3.43
N CYS A 111 10.45 20.99 3.05
CA CYS A 111 9.07 20.69 2.68
C CYS A 111 8.31 20.34 3.96
N VAL A 112 7.49 21.25 4.48
CA VAL A 112 6.78 21.06 5.75
C VAL A 112 5.28 21.23 5.51
N VAL A 113 4.47 20.41 6.14
CA VAL A 113 3.02 20.64 6.18
C VAL A 113 2.70 21.36 7.48
N THR A 114 2.07 22.53 7.40
CA THR A 114 1.57 23.24 8.58
C THR A 114 0.21 22.65 8.88
N TYR A 115 0.18 21.75 9.85
CA TYR A 115 -1.07 21.13 10.28
C TYR A 115 -1.76 22.06 11.29
N SER A 116 -3.01 22.42 11.01
CA SER A 116 -3.92 22.77 12.11
C SER A 116 -4.21 21.53 12.94
N SER A 117 -4.64 21.68 14.20
CA SER A 117 -4.94 20.53 15.09
C SER A 117 -5.94 19.54 14.46
N PHE A 118 -6.95 20.06 13.76
CA PHE A 118 -7.90 19.24 12.99
C PHE A 118 -7.22 18.43 11.88
N LEU A 119 -6.33 19.07 11.11
CA LEU A 119 -5.63 18.44 10.00
C LEU A 119 -4.60 17.40 10.47
N GLN A 120 -4.04 17.57 11.67
CA GLN A 120 -3.16 16.61 12.30
C GLN A 120 -3.91 15.31 12.64
N ILE A 121 -5.10 15.44 13.24
CA ILE A 121 -5.99 14.29 13.53
C ILE A 121 -6.39 13.60 12.22
N TYR A 122 -6.80 14.37 11.21
CA TYR A 122 -7.14 13.82 9.89
C TYR A 122 -5.96 13.06 9.27
N SER A 123 -4.77 13.64 9.29
CA SER A 123 -3.55 13.02 8.74
C SER A 123 -3.21 11.72 9.47
N PHE A 124 -3.30 11.71 10.79
CA PHE A 124 -3.09 10.52 11.61
C PHE A 124 -4.12 9.43 11.27
N ALA A 125 -5.41 9.77 11.22
CA ALA A 125 -6.47 8.83 10.86
C ALA A 125 -6.28 8.24 9.46
N LEU A 126 -5.87 9.07 8.50
CA LEU A 126 -5.58 8.66 7.12
C LEU A 126 -4.41 7.69 7.06
N ILE A 127 -3.31 7.97 7.78
CA ILE A 127 -2.16 7.06 7.87
C ILE A 127 -2.59 5.72 8.49
N MET A 128 -3.35 5.76 9.59
CA MET A 128 -3.87 4.57 10.24
C MET A 128 -4.75 3.75 9.31
N PHE A 129 -5.66 4.38 8.55
CA PHE A 129 -6.52 3.70 7.58
C PHE A 129 -5.70 3.00 6.48
N HIS A 130 -4.77 3.71 5.84
CA HIS A 130 -4.00 3.16 4.72
C HIS A 130 -2.92 2.14 5.15
N TYR A 131 -2.53 2.13 6.42
CA TYR A 131 -1.55 1.18 6.94
C TYR A 131 -2.22 -0.02 7.62
N MET A 132 -3.09 0.23 8.59
CA MET A 132 -3.73 -0.83 9.39
C MET A 132 -4.85 -1.53 8.63
N GLY A 133 -5.61 -0.81 7.79
CA GLY A 133 -6.71 -1.41 7.01
C GLY A 133 -6.24 -2.57 6.13
N PRO A 134 -5.31 -2.35 5.19
CA PRO A 134 -4.74 -3.41 4.36
C PRO A 134 -4.08 -4.52 5.18
N LEU A 135 -3.36 -4.17 6.25
CA LEU A 135 -2.67 -5.13 7.11
C LEU A 135 -3.64 -6.13 7.77
N ILE A 136 -4.69 -5.62 8.41
CA ILE A 136 -5.71 -6.44 9.09
C ILE A 136 -6.42 -7.33 8.08
N ILE A 137 -6.83 -6.78 6.93
CA ILE A 137 -7.53 -7.56 5.91
C ILE A 137 -6.62 -8.64 5.33
N ASN A 138 -5.36 -8.34 5.04
CA ASN A 138 -4.40 -9.33 4.53
C ASN A 138 -4.16 -10.45 5.54
N PHE A 139 -4.03 -10.12 6.83
CA PHE A 139 -3.87 -11.11 7.90
C PHE A 139 -5.09 -12.03 8.01
N ILE A 140 -6.30 -11.46 8.05
CA ILE A 140 -7.55 -12.21 8.07
C ILE A 140 -7.69 -13.07 6.80
N SER A 141 -7.28 -12.52 5.65
CA SER A 141 -7.34 -13.21 4.36
C SER A 141 -6.46 -14.45 4.34
N ALA A 142 -5.22 -14.33 4.86
CA ALA A 142 -4.30 -15.46 4.97
C ALA A 142 -4.87 -16.58 5.85
N ILE A 143 -5.39 -16.24 7.03
CA ILE A 143 -6.02 -17.20 7.95
C ILE A 143 -7.21 -17.89 7.26
N THR A 144 -8.07 -17.12 6.62
CA THR A 144 -9.28 -17.62 5.95
C THR A 144 -8.93 -18.60 4.83
N ILE A 145 -7.94 -18.28 3.99
CA ILE A 145 -7.47 -19.20 2.92
C ILE A 145 -6.96 -20.51 3.52
N ILE A 146 -6.17 -20.45 4.59
CA ILE A 146 -5.64 -21.64 5.25
C ILE A 146 -6.79 -22.52 5.75
N ILE A 147 -7.77 -21.94 6.46
CA ILE A 147 -8.93 -22.68 6.97
C ILE A 147 -9.73 -23.32 5.82
N ILE A 148 -10.13 -22.55 4.80
CA ILE A 148 -10.94 -23.06 3.69
C ILE A 148 -10.21 -24.19 2.96
N THR A 149 -8.94 -23.98 2.61
CA THR A 149 -8.18 -24.98 1.86
C THR A 149 -7.96 -26.25 2.70
N THR A 150 -7.79 -26.12 4.02
CA THR A 150 -7.59 -27.28 4.90
C THR A 150 -8.88 -28.08 5.02
N ARG A 151 -10.03 -27.41 5.20
CA ARG A 151 -11.36 -28.04 5.20
C ARG A 151 -11.66 -28.77 3.91
N GLN A 152 -11.39 -28.14 2.75
CA GLN A 152 -11.58 -28.78 1.44
C GLN A 152 -10.73 -30.05 1.29
N ARG A 153 -9.47 -30.02 1.75
CA ARG A 153 -8.60 -31.21 1.71
C ARG A 153 -9.08 -32.33 2.62
N THR A 154 -9.48 -32.02 3.85
CA THR A 154 -10.03 -33.02 4.77
C THR A 154 -11.33 -33.63 4.25
N ALA A 155 -12.19 -32.86 3.59
CA ALA A 155 -13.41 -33.38 2.98
C ALA A 155 -13.13 -34.32 1.78
N CYS A 156 -12.07 -34.08 1.02
CA CYS A 156 -11.69 -34.93 -0.13
C CYS A 156 -10.78 -36.12 0.25
N GLN A 157 -10.11 -36.11 1.41
CA GLN A 157 -9.21 -37.18 1.87
C GLN A 157 -9.71 -37.77 3.19
N GLN A 158 -10.42 -38.89 3.09
CA GLN A 158 -11.13 -39.56 4.18
C GLN A 158 -10.22 -40.20 5.26
N ASN A 159 -8.89 -40.22 5.06
CA ASN A 159 -7.93 -40.98 5.87
C ASN A 159 -6.95 -40.16 6.74
N ARG A 160 -7.09 -38.82 6.83
CA ARG A 160 -6.21 -37.99 7.69
C ARG A 160 -6.97 -36.89 8.42
N THR A 161 -6.55 -36.59 9.65
CA THR A 161 -7.24 -35.63 10.52
C THR A 161 -6.87 -34.18 10.19
N PHE A 162 -7.76 -33.23 10.50
CA PHE A 162 -7.58 -31.79 10.24
C PHE A 162 -6.24 -31.24 10.79
N LYS A 163 -5.84 -31.69 11.99
CA LYS A 163 -4.56 -31.31 12.62
C LYS A 163 -3.36 -31.68 11.76
N GLU A 164 -3.37 -32.85 11.14
CA GLU A 164 -2.24 -33.35 10.33
C GLU A 164 -2.05 -32.53 9.06
N HIS A 165 -3.15 -32.16 8.39
CA HIS A 165 -3.09 -31.29 7.21
C HIS A 165 -2.65 -29.85 7.54
N LEU A 166 -3.08 -29.32 8.68
CA LEU A 166 -2.70 -27.99 9.13
C LEU A 166 -1.20 -27.93 9.48
N ILE A 167 -0.69 -28.92 10.22
CA ILE A 167 0.74 -29.03 10.57
C ILE A 167 1.60 -29.18 9.31
N ALA A 168 1.17 -29.99 8.34
CA ALA A 168 1.89 -30.15 7.08
C ALA A 168 1.96 -28.83 6.28
N LYS A 169 0.87 -28.08 6.18
CA LYS A 169 0.86 -26.76 5.52
C LYS A 169 1.71 -25.74 6.29
N ILE A 170 1.59 -25.64 7.61
CA ILE A 170 2.41 -24.71 8.40
C ILE A 170 3.90 -25.03 8.24
N ARG A 171 4.27 -26.32 8.21
CA ARG A 171 5.66 -26.74 7.98
C ARG A 171 6.13 -26.40 6.56
N GLN A 172 5.27 -26.56 5.55
CA GLN A 172 5.56 -26.24 4.16
C GLN A 172 5.71 -24.72 3.93
N TYR A 173 4.85 -23.89 4.54
CA TYR A 173 4.86 -22.43 4.43
C TYR A 173 5.66 -21.74 5.55
N LYS A 174 6.38 -22.51 6.38
CA LYS A 174 7.18 -22.00 7.52
C LYS A 174 8.15 -20.90 7.07
N HIS A 175 8.79 -21.08 5.91
CA HIS A 175 9.74 -20.10 5.37
C HIS A 175 9.05 -18.81 4.86
N LEU A 176 7.78 -18.86 4.49
CA LEU A 176 6.99 -17.68 4.09
C LEU A 176 6.39 -16.94 5.29
N LEU A 177 6.14 -17.65 6.41
CA LEU A 177 5.71 -17.06 7.67
C LEU A 177 6.87 -16.46 8.49
N ILE A 178 8.10 -16.95 8.27
CA ILE A 178 9.33 -16.48 8.93
C ILE A 178 10.12 -15.50 8.05
N SER A 179 9.76 -15.34 6.78
CA SER A 179 10.33 -14.28 5.94
C SER A 179 9.93 -12.92 6.51
N PRO A 180 10.88 -11.99 6.70
CA PRO A 180 10.54 -10.64 7.13
C PRO A 180 9.69 -9.98 6.05
N VAL A 181 8.63 -9.32 6.52
CA VAL A 181 7.80 -8.37 5.76
C VAL A 181 8.63 -7.15 5.39
#